data_AF-A0A8T4I3M4-F1
#
_entry.id   AF-A0A8T4I3M4-F1
#
_cell.length_a   1.000
_cell.length_b   1.000
_cell.length_c   1.000
_cell.angle_alpha   90.00
_cell.angle_beta   90.00
_cell.angle_gamma   90.00
#
_symmetry.space_group_name_H-M   'P 1'
#
loop_
_entity.id
_entity.type
_entity.pdbx_description
1 polymer ?
#
loop_
_entity_poly.entity_id
_entity_poly.type
_entity_poly.pdbx_seq_one_letter_code
_entity_poly.pdbx_strand_id
1 'polypeptide(L)' 'RHSGRIATTPWSLTWLSTLDLDPTSINHYRQILRAQIWPHWGSTPLVEITTHQYKAWKNSLEATYSANYVRD' A
#
# COMPACT_ATOMS: atom_id res chain seq x y z
N ARG A 1 19.48 8.52 12.19
CA ARG A 1 18.73 7.95 11.03
C ARG A 1 17.33 7.62 11.54
N HIS A 2 16.32 8.48 11.32
CA HIS A 2 14.97 8.37 11.90
C HIS A 2 13.85 8.16 10.86
N SER A 3 14.21 7.89 9.60
CA SER A 3 13.31 7.86 8.43
C SER A 3 12.18 6.81 8.47
N GLY A 4 12.12 6.02 9.54
CA GLY A 4 11.14 4.97 9.72
C GLY A 4 9.87 5.34 10.49
N ARG A 5 9.88 6.46 11.23
CA ARG A 5 8.75 6.89 12.08
C ARG A 5 7.63 7.60 11.32
N ILE A 6 7.79 7.77 10.00
CA ILE A 6 6.77 8.35 9.14
C ILE A 6 5.71 7.30 8.82
N ALA A 7 4.43 7.69 8.92
CA ALA A 7 3.31 6.84 8.54
C ALA A 7 3.34 6.53 7.03
N THR A 8 2.81 5.37 6.66
CA THR A 8 2.86 4.87 5.28
C THR A 8 2.19 5.81 4.28
N THR A 9 1.07 6.45 4.64
CA THR A 9 0.40 7.41 3.74
C THR A 9 1.27 8.61 3.38
N PRO A 10 1.73 9.46 4.33
CA PRO A 10 2.57 10.61 3.98
C PRO A 10 3.91 10.20 3.35
N TRP A 11 4.48 9.05 3.75
CA TRP A 11 5.66 8.52 3.07
C TRP A 11 5.40 8.16 1.61
N SER A 12 4.32 7.42 1.32
CA SER A 12 4.00 6.97 -0.04
C SER A 12 3.69 8.14 -0.98
N LEU A 13 3.09 9.21 -0.47
CA LEU A 13 2.89 10.45 -1.22
C LEU A 13 4.20 11.15 -1.54
N THR A 14 5.13 11.19 -0.57
CA THR A 14 6.48 11.73 -0.78
C THR A 14 7.22 10.90 -1.83
N TRP A 15 7.21 9.57 -1.69
CA TRP A 15 7.80 8.65 -2.67
C TRP A 15 7.22 8.88 -4.06
N LEU A 16 5.90 8.95 -4.22
CA LEU A 16 5.28 9.23 -5.52
C LEU A 16 5.76 10.55 -6.14
N SER A 17 5.92 11.61 -5.33
CA SER A 17 6.41 12.90 -5.84
C SER A 17 7.86 12.89 -6.30
N THR A 18 8.64 11.86 -5.92
CA THR A 18 10.02 11.69 -6.38
C THR A 18 10.14 10.89 -7.68
N LEU A 19 9.05 10.26 -8.12
CA LEU A 19 9.04 9.49 -9.35
C LEU A 19 8.78 10.43 -10.53
N ASP A 20 9.66 10.38 -11.53
CA ASP A 20 9.45 11.06 -12.81
C ASP A 20 8.50 10.22 -13.69
N LEU A 21 7.21 10.28 -13.38
CA LEU A 21 6.15 9.52 -14.03
C LEU A 21 5.12 10.47 -14.64
N ASP A 22 4.48 10.02 -15.72
CA ASP A 22 3.37 10.74 -16.31
C ASP A 22 2.15 10.77 -15.35
N PRO A 23 1.24 11.74 -15.52
CA PRO A 23 0.08 11.89 -14.63
C PRO A 23 -0.84 10.66 -14.56
N THR A 24 -0.94 9.87 -15.63
CA THR A 24 -1.77 8.67 -15.67
C THR A 24 -1.18 7.59 -14.78
N SER A 25 0.13 7.38 -14.86
CA SER A 25 0.86 6.46 -13.99
C SER A 25 0.73 6.86 -12.52
N ILE A 26 0.91 8.14 -12.19
CA ILE A 26 0.74 8.65 -10.81
C ILE A 26 -0.69 8.38 -10.30
N ASN A 27 -1.71 8.62 -11.12
CA ASN A 27 -3.09 8.36 -10.76
C ASN A 27 -3.35 6.87 -10.52
N HIS A 28 -2.80 6.00 -11.37
CA HIS A 28 -2.91 4.55 -11.20
C HIS A 28 -2.28 4.08 -9.87
N TYR A 29 -1.05 4.53 -9.56
CA TYR A 29 -0.43 4.23 -8.28
C TYR A 29 -1.24 4.74 -7.09
N ARG A 30 -1.78 5.97 -7.19
CA ARG A 30 -2.66 6.52 -6.14
C ARG A 30 -3.92 5.69 -5.95
N GLN A 31 -4.52 5.17 -7.02
CA GLN A 31 -5.69 4.28 -6.92
C GLN A 31 -5.33 2.99 -6.17
N ILE A 32 -4.22 2.34 -6.51
CA ILE A 32 -3.75 1.13 -5.82
C ILE A 32 -3.47 1.42 -4.34
N LEU A 33 -2.76 2.50 -4.03
CA LEU A 33 -2.46 2.91 -2.65
C LEU A 33 -3.74 3.13 -1.84
N ARG A 34 -4.72 3.84 -2.41
CA ARG A 34 -6.02 4.11 -1.76
C ARG A 34 -6.85 2.85 -1.55
N ALA A 35 -6.84 1.94 -2.51
CA ALA A 35 -7.68 0.76 -2.49
C ALA A 35 -7.12 -0.34 -1.57
N GLN A 36 -5.80 -0.55 -1.57
CA GLN A 36 -5.19 -1.74 -0.98
C GLN A 36 -4.27 -1.42 0.22
N ILE A 37 -3.43 -0.39 0.10
CA ILE A 37 -2.33 -0.18 1.05
C ILE A 37 -2.80 0.71 2.22
N TRP A 38 -3.36 1.88 1.94
CA TRP A 38 -3.75 2.85 2.97
C TRP A 38 -4.83 2.35 3.93
N PRO A 39 -5.85 1.57 3.51
CA PRO A 39 -6.84 1.04 4.44
C PRO A 39 -6.23 0.14 5.52
N HIS A 40 -5.08 -0.48 5.24
CA HIS A 40 -4.42 -1.39 6.18
C HIS A 40 -3.23 -0.76 6.91
N TRP A 41 -2.42 0.02 6.20
CA TRP A 41 -1.13 0.52 6.69
C TRP A 41 -1.03 2.04 6.79
N GLY A 42 -2.05 2.79 6.38
CA GLY A 42 -1.94 4.24 6.14
C GLY A 42 -1.42 5.04 7.33
N SER A 43 -1.91 4.72 8.53
CA SER A 43 -1.48 5.31 9.80
C SER A 43 -0.27 4.62 10.43
N THR A 44 0.10 3.42 9.97
CA THR A 44 1.20 2.65 10.52
C THR A 44 2.54 3.23 10.07
N PRO A 45 3.49 3.49 10.99
CA PRO A 45 4.86 3.83 10.65
C PRO A 45 5.54 2.72 9.85
N LEU A 46 6.32 3.07 8.82
CA LEU A 46 6.97 2.07 7.97
C LEU A 46 7.84 1.06 8.74
N VAL A 47 8.52 1.49 9.80
CA VAL A 47 9.36 0.59 10.63
C VAL A 47 8.57 -0.40 11.45
N GLU A 48 7.28 -0.15 11.65
CA GLU A 48 6.41 -1.04 12.41
C GLU A 48 5.78 -2.12 11.52
N ILE A 49 5.91 -2.00 10.19
CA ILE A 49 5.43 -3.02 9.25
C ILE A 49 6.44 -4.17 9.20
N THR A 50 6.08 -5.28 9.83
CA THR A 50 6.89 -6.49 9.83
C THR A 50 6.60 -7.38 8.62
N THR A 51 7.55 -8.24 8.26
CA THR A 51 7.37 -9.24 7.20
C THR A 51 6.20 -10.18 7.45
N HIS A 52 5.95 -10.55 8.71
CA HIS A 52 4.84 -11.44 9.08
C HIS A 52 3.48 -10.79 8.84
N GLN A 53 3.33 -9.52 9.23
CA GLN A 53 2.10 -8.78 8.98
C GLN A 53 1.87 -8.57 7.48
N TYR A 54 2.91 -8.24 6.72
CA TYR A 54 2.81 -8.15 5.26
C TYR A 54 2.32 -9.47 4.64
N LYS A 55 2.89 -10.61 5.03
CA LYS A 55 2.47 -11.93 4.53
C LYS A 55 1.01 -12.23 4.88
N ALA A 56 0.59 -11.97 6.11
CA ALA A 56 -0.79 -12.18 6.54
C ALA A 56 -1.77 -11.33 5.72
N TRP A 57 -1.45 -10.04 5.52
CA TRP A 57 -2.25 -9.14 4.69
C TRP A 57 -2.31 -9.61 3.23
N LYS A 58 -1.17 -9.97 2.63
CA LYS A 58 -1.12 -10.49 1.25
C LYS A 58 -2.03 -11.71 1.07
N ASN A 59 -1.95 -12.68 1.98
CA ASN A 59 -2.79 -13.88 1.92
C ASN A 59 -4.28 -13.53 2.01
N SER A 60 -4.65 -12.56 2.86
CA SER A 60 -6.05 -12.11 2.98
C SER A 60 -6.57 -11.42 1.71
N LEU A 61 -5.69 -10.69 1.02
CA LEU A 61 -5.99 -10.01 -0.22
C LEU A 61 -6.21 -11.04 -1.35
N GLU A 62 -5.30 -12.00 -1.50
CA GLU A 62 -5.42 -13.10 -2.47
C GLU A 62 -6.69 -13.94 -2.24
N ALA A 63 -7.04 -14.24 -0.99
CA ALA A 63 -8.26 -14.95 -0.65
C ALA A 63 -9.52 -14.15 -1.04
N THR A 64 -9.52 -12.84 -0.82
CA THR A 64 -10.64 -11.95 -1.18
C THR A 64 -10.87 -11.93 -2.69
N TYR A 65 -9.79 -11.77 -3.47
CA TYR A 65 -9.89 -11.78 -4.93
C TYR A 65 -10.29 -13.15 -5.47
N SER A 66 -9.71 -14.24 -4.94
CA SER A 66 -10.07 -15.60 -5.33
C SER A 66 -11.55 -15.90 -5.06
N ALA A 67 -12.08 -15.45 -3.92
CA ALA A 67 -13.50 -15.60 -3.60
C ALA A 67 -14.41 -14.79 -4.54
N ASN A 68 -13.97 -13.61 -4.99
CA ASN A 68 -14.71 -12.80 -5.96
C ASN A 68 -14.73 -13.47 -7.34
N TYR A 69 -13.61 -14.06 -7.79
CA TYR A 69 -13.53 -14.78 -9.07
C TYR A 69 -14.36 -16.07 -9.13
N VAL A 70 -14.67 -16.70 -7.99
CA VAL A 70 -15.51 -17.92 -7.92
C VAL A 70 -17.01 -17.59 -7.98
N ARG A 71 -17.41 -16.31 -7.83
CA ARG A 71 -18.81 -15.88 -7.84
C ARG A 71 -19.33 -15.39 -9.20
N ASP A 72 -18.49 -15.32 -10.22
CA ASP A 72 -18.87 -15.08 -11.63
C ASP A 72 -18.94 -16.41 -12.41
#